data_AF-A0A0C3ASB6-F1
#
_entry.id   AF-A0A0C3ASB6-F1
#
_cell.length_a   1.000
_cell.length_b   1.000
_cell.length_c   1.000
_cell.angle_alpha   90.00
_cell.angle_beta   90.00
_cell.angle_gamma   90.00
#
_symmetry.space_group_name_H-M   'P 1'
#
loop_
_entity.id
_entity.type
_entity.pdbx_description
1 polymer ?
#
loop_
_entity_poly.entity_id
_entity_poly.type
_entity_poly.pdbx_seq_one_letter_code
_entity_poly.pdbx_strand_id
1 'polypeptide(L)'
;MPVVRISRQPTPVPPPPCYLLKFPNELLAETISRLQHPNDVLSVSHTCKKLYEYLRDPTTSYVWRQVRENFVTIQEHIIGHQSGIEYIQTHARTSGYESPGSSLRTVKIPDGPTIYLKVVDSPIPAPFDGMTEYAYARMLFGRKKCDICRKGYSGEPWSFSVLFSICSDCINKKKSP
;
A
#
# COMPACT_ATOMS: atom_id res chain seq x y z
N MET A 1 36.35 -13.97 45.93
CA MET A 1 35.63 -14.21 44.66
C MET A 1 34.53 -13.17 44.52
N PRO A 2 34.43 -12.43 43.41
CA PRO A 2 33.42 -11.39 43.26
C PRO A 2 32.03 -12.02 43.09
N VAL A 3 31.08 -11.55 43.91
CA VAL A 3 29.67 -11.96 43.84
C VAL A 3 29.02 -11.27 42.65
N VAL A 4 28.78 -12.03 41.56
CA VAL A 4 28.05 -11.55 40.39
C VAL A 4 26.59 -11.38 40.79
N ARG A 5 26.15 -10.13 40.98
CA ARG A 5 24.73 -9.81 41.15
C ARG A 5 24.03 -10.02 39.81
N ILE A 6 23.35 -11.15 39.69
CA ILE A 6 22.43 -11.42 38.57
C ILE A 6 21.28 -10.41 38.69
N SER A 7 21.29 -9.40 37.83
CA SER A 7 20.20 -8.44 37.70
C SER A 7 18.93 -9.22 37.37
N ARG A 8 17.93 -9.16 38.25
CA ARG A 8 16.61 -9.77 38.01
C ARG A 8 15.99 -9.03 36.83
N GLN A 9 15.97 -9.66 35.66
CA GLN A 9 15.20 -9.12 34.54
C GLN A 9 13.75 -8.99 34.99
N PRO A 10 13.08 -7.85 34.75
CA PRO A 10 11.66 -7.70 34.99
C PRO A 10 10.93 -8.88 34.33
N THR A 11 10.04 -9.53 35.08
CA THR A 11 9.19 -10.58 34.51
C THR A 11 8.42 -9.97 33.35
N PRO A 12 8.53 -10.52 32.12
CA PRO A 12 7.90 -9.93 30.95
C PRO A 12 6.40 -9.88 31.17
N VAL A 13 5.84 -8.68 31.22
CA VAL A 13 4.40 -8.48 31.26
C VAL A 13 3.84 -9.08 29.96
N PRO A 14 2.82 -9.96 30.03
CA PRO A 14 2.26 -10.56 28.85
C PRO A 14 1.75 -9.46 27.90
N PRO A 15 1.96 -9.60 26.58
CA PRO A 15 1.49 -8.60 25.63
C PRO A 15 -0.04 -8.48 25.70
N PRO A 16 -0.60 -7.27 25.49
CA PRO A 16 -2.04 -7.09 25.49
C PRO A 16 -2.70 -7.97 24.42
N PRO A 17 -3.90 -8.51 24.68
CA PRO A 17 -4.60 -9.36 23.74
C PRO A 17 -4.98 -8.58 22.47
N CYS A 18 -4.88 -9.24 21.31
CA CYS A 18 -5.34 -8.66 20.04
C CYS A 18 -6.87 -8.82 19.91
N TYR A 19 -7.62 -7.73 20.06
CA TYR A 19 -9.09 -7.74 19.95
C TYR A 19 -9.58 -7.93 18.52
N LEU A 20 -8.78 -7.56 17.51
CA LEU A 20 -9.13 -7.73 16.10
C LEU A 20 -9.41 -9.20 15.74
N LEU A 21 -8.65 -10.13 16.32
CA LEU A 21 -8.80 -11.57 16.05
C LEU A 21 -9.99 -12.23 16.77
N LYS A 22 -10.71 -11.47 17.61
CA LYS A 22 -11.94 -11.90 18.27
C LYS A 22 -13.20 -11.61 17.43
N PHE A 23 -13.08 -10.82 16.36
CA PHE A 23 -14.21 -10.61 15.47
C PHE A 23 -14.58 -11.88 14.71
N PRO A 24 -15.89 -12.10 14.41
CA PRO A 24 -16.32 -13.00 13.36
C PRO A 24 -15.62 -12.70 12.03
N ASN A 25 -15.41 -13.72 11.21
CA ASN A 25 -14.66 -13.59 9.96
C ASN A 25 -15.32 -12.58 9.01
N GLU A 26 -16.64 -12.50 9.01
CA GLU A 26 -17.44 -11.59 8.17
C GLU A 26 -17.13 -10.13 8.52
N LEU A 27 -17.13 -9.78 9.81
CA LEU A 27 -16.80 -8.43 10.27
C LEU A 27 -15.32 -8.11 10.05
N LEU A 28 -14.45 -9.10 10.22
CA LEU A 28 -13.02 -8.93 9.94
C LEU A 28 -12.78 -8.64 8.46
N ALA A 29 -13.42 -9.38 7.56
CA ALA A 29 -13.30 -9.15 6.13
C ALA A 29 -13.89 -7.82 5.69
N GLU A 30 -15.08 -7.44 6.19
CA GLU A 30 -15.67 -6.13 5.91
C GLU A 30 -14.77 -5.00 6.41
N THR A 31 -14.16 -5.14 7.60
CA THR A 31 -13.23 -4.13 8.13
C THR A 31 -11.99 -4.00 7.24
N ILE A 32 -11.43 -5.11 6.77
CA ILE A 32 -10.23 -5.10 5.93
C ILE A 32 -10.56 -4.65 4.50
N SER A 33 -11.74 -4.96 3.96
CA SER A 33 -12.14 -4.56 2.60
C SER A 33 -12.39 -3.05 2.46
N ARG A 34 -12.55 -2.34 3.58
CA ARG A 34 -12.63 -0.87 3.63
C ARG A 34 -11.28 -0.18 3.49
N LEU A 35 -10.17 -0.92 3.59
CA LEU A 35 -8.85 -0.38 3.30
C LEU A 35 -8.77 0.05 1.84
N GLN A 36 -8.25 1.25 1.59
CA GLN A 36 -8.27 1.86 0.26
C GLN A 36 -7.16 1.31 -0.65
N HIS A 37 -6.07 0.81 -0.06
CA HIS A 37 -4.88 0.43 -0.80
C HIS A 37 -4.52 -1.06 -0.56
N PRO A 38 -4.29 -1.87 -1.61
CA PRO A 38 -3.92 -3.29 -1.44
C PRO A 38 -2.66 -3.52 -0.59
N ASN A 39 -1.73 -2.57 -0.62
CA ASN A 39 -0.56 -2.57 0.27
C ASN A 39 -0.92 -2.56 1.77
N ASP A 40 -2.01 -1.92 2.17
CA ASP A 40 -2.46 -1.91 3.57
C ASP A 40 -2.99 -3.29 3.95
N VAL A 41 -3.75 -3.92 3.06
CA VAL A 41 -4.22 -5.31 3.21
C VAL A 41 -3.03 -6.28 3.31
N LEU A 42 -1.99 -6.10 2.48
CA LEU A 42 -0.76 -6.87 2.58
C LEU A 42 -0.05 -6.65 3.92
N SER A 43 0.01 -5.40 4.39
CA SER A 43 0.61 -5.05 5.68
C SER A 43 -0.14 -5.75 6.81
N VAL A 44 -1.47 -5.74 6.80
CA VAL A 44 -2.32 -6.50 7.74
C VAL A 44 -1.99 -7.99 7.69
N SER A 45 -1.84 -8.56 6.49
CA SER A 45 -1.46 -9.97 6.34
C SER A 45 -0.11 -10.31 6.96
N HIS A 46 0.82 -9.35 7.06
CA HIS A 46 2.15 -9.57 7.65
C HIS A 46 2.21 -9.36 9.15
N THR A 47 1.13 -8.84 9.78
CA THR A 47 1.12 -8.59 11.23
C THR A 47 1.08 -9.87 12.07
N CYS A 48 0.39 -10.92 11.62
CA CYS A 48 0.37 -12.21 12.31
C CYS A 48 0.02 -13.38 11.38
N LYS A 49 0.38 -14.60 11.80
CA LYS A 49 0.15 -15.83 11.04
C LYS A 49 -1.33 -16.09 10.73
N LYS A 50 -2.23 -15.82 11.69
CA LYS A 50 -3.68 -16.03 11.50
C LYS A 50 -4.24 -15.12 10.39
N LEU A 51 -3.85 -13.85 10.36
CA LEU A 51 -4.28 -12.91 9.30
C LEU A 51 -3.64 -13.24 7.96
N TYR A 52 -2.39 -13.70 7.95
CA TYR A 52 -1.74 -14.20 6.74
C TYR A 52 -2.52 -15.37 6.12
N GLU A 53 -2.84 -16.39 6.92
CA GLU A 53 -3.59 -17.57 6.47
C GLU A 53 -5.00 -17.17 6.01
N TYR A 54 -5.68 -16.33 6.79
CA TYR A 54 -7.02 -15.83 6.46
C TYR A 54 -7.06 -15.08 5.12
N LEU A 55 -6.15 -14.13 4.89
CA LEU A 55 -6.12 -13.31 3.67
C LEU A 55 -5.51 -14.03 2.47
N ARG A 56 -4.86 -15.17 2.68
CA ARG A 56 -4.34 -16.02 1.60
C ARG A 56 -5.41 -17.03 1.12
N ASP A 57 -6.41 -17.32 1.94
CA ASP A 57 -7.47 -18.27 1.63
C ASP A 57 -8.30 -17.82 0.40
N PRO A 58 -8.54 -18.68 -0.60
CA PRO A 58 -9.42 -18.35 -1.73
C PRO A 58 -10.84 -17.91 -1.34
N THR A 59 -11.39 -18.39 -0.22
CA THR A 59 -12.73 -18.01 0.23
C THR A 59 -12.83 -16.54 0.64
N THR A 60 -11.70 -15.90 0.97
CA THR A 60 -11.63 -14.47 1.34
C THR A 60 -11.14 -13.59 0.19
N SER A 61 -11.02 -14.15 -1.03
CA SER A 61 -10.57 -13.42 -2.23
C SER A 61 -11.39 -12.17 -2.56
N TYR A 62 -12.65 -12.12 -2.13
CA TYR A 62 -13.51 -10.95 -2.30
C TYR A 62 -12.97 -9.70 -1.59
N VAL A 63 -12.24 -9.83 -0.48
CA VAL A 63 -11.61 -8.70 0.22
C VAL A 63 -10.62 -8.01 -0.72
N TRP A 64 -9.76 -8.80 -1.38
CA TRP A 64 -8.80 -8.29 -2.34
C TRP A 64 -9.47 -7.70 -3.58
N ARG A 65 -10.45 -8.42 -4.14
CA ARG A 65 -11.21 -7.96 -5.30
C ARG A 65 -11.84 -6.59 -5.05
N GLN A 66 -12.50 -6.43 -3.90
CA GLN A 66 -13.16 -5.18 -3.53
C GLN A 66 -12.15 -4.04 -3.38
N VAL A 67 -11.01 -4.26 -2.71
CA VAL A 67 -9.97 -3.23 -2.56
C VAL A 67 -9.38 -2.83 -3.91
N ARG A 68 -9.23 -3.81 -4.81
CA ARG A 68 -8.70 -3.63 -6.15
C ARG A 68 -9.67 -2.86 -7.07
N GLU A 69 -10.94 -3.20 -7.05
CA GLU A 69 -11.99 -2.53 -7.85
C GLU A 69 -12.21 -1.09 -7.39
N ASN A 70 -12.02 -0.82 -6.10
CA ASN A 70 -12.09 0.52 -5.52
C ASN A 70 -10.71 1.22 -5.46
N PHE A 71 -9.71 0.71 -6.17
CA PHE A 71 -8.37 1.30 -6.14
C PHE A 71 -8.38 2.67 -6.81
N VAL A 72 -7.81 3.65 -6.11
CA VAL A 72 -7.68 5.02 -6.59
C VAL A 72 -6.21 5.41 -6.66
N THR A 73 -5.80 6.05 -7.75
CA THR A 73 -4.43 6.53 -7.93
C THR A 73 -4.37 8.05 -7.81
N ILE A 74 -3.26 8.57 -7.30
CA ILE A 74 -2.98 10.01 -7.30
C ILE A 74 -2.39 10.35 -8.65
N GLN A 75 -3.15 11.07 -9.48
CA GLN A 75 -2.69 11.53 -10.79
C GLN A 75 -1.78 12.76 -10.64
N GLU A 76 -2.21 13.73 -9.82
CA GLU A 76 -1.50 14.99 -9.59
C GLU A 76 -1.62 15.39 -8.13
N HIS A 77 -0.61 16.09 -7.61
CA HIS A 77 -0.64 16.68 -6.28
C HIS A 77 -0.02 18.06 -6.29
N ILE A 78 -0.61 18.99 -5.55
CA ILE A 78 -0.09 20.36 -5.37
C ILE A 78 -0.10 20.69 -3.89
N ILE A 79 1.03 21.24 -3.42
CA ILE A 79 1.21 21.75 -2.07
C ILE A 79 1.03 23.26 -2.18
N GLY A 80 -0.10 23.78 -1.69
CA GLY A 80 -0.46 25.19 -1.87
C GLY A 80 -0.74 25.91 -0.55
N HIS A 81 -0.32 27.18 -0.51
CA HIS A 81 -1.09 28.22 0.20
C HIS A 81 -2.34 28.54 -0.64
N GLN A 82 -3.38 29.15 -0.08
CA GLN A 82 -4.74 29.28 -0.64
C GLN A 82 -4.87 29.67 -2.15
N SER A 83 -3.86 30.28 -2.76
CA SER A 83 -3.80 30.60 -4.21
C SER A 83 -3.63 29.39 -5.15
N GLY A 84 -3.31 28.19 -4.64
CA GLY A 84 -3.09 26.99 -5.47
C GLY A 84 -4.35 26.35 -6.07
N ILE A 85 -5.54 26.66 -5.57
CA ILE A 85 -6.81 26.06 -6.03
C ILE A 85 -7.14 26.49 -7.46
N GLU A 86 -6.96 27.77 -7.78
CA GLU A 86 -7.26 28.32 -9.10
C GLU A 86 -6.38 27.70 -10.18
N TYR A 87 -5.12 27.37 -9.85
CA TYR A 87 -4.19 26.70 -10.77
C TYR A 87 -4.66 25.30 -11.16
N ILE A 88 -5.19 24.51 -10.23
CA ILE A 88 -5.68 23.15 -10.52
C ILE A 88 -6.92 23.20 -11.39
N GLN A 89 -7.88 24.05 -11.04
CA GLN A 89 -9.13 24.16 -11.79
C GLN A 89 -8.89 24.72 -13.21
N THR A 90 -7.97 25.66 -13.36
CA THR A 90 -7.58 26.15 -14.69
C THR A 90 -6.84 25.08 -15.48
N HIS A 91 -5.81 24.43 -14.94
CA HIS A 91 -5.09 23.35 -15.65
C HIS A 91 -5.98 22.15 -16.01
N ALA A 92 -6.91 21.76 -15.14
CA ALA A 92 -7.86 20.69 -15.42
C ALA A 92 -8.79 21.03 -16.59
N ARG A 93 -9.18 22.30 -16.73
CA ARG A 93 -10.00 22.76 -17.87
C ARG A 93 -9.19 22.89 -19.16
N THR A 94 -7.93 23.33 -19.09
CA THR A 94 -7.09 23.51 -20.28
C THR A 94 -6.59 22.20 -20.88
N SER A 95 -6.48 21.11 -20.08
CA SER A 95 -5.97 19.84 -20.61
C SER A 95 -6.96 19.08 -21.50
N GLY A 96 -8.22 19.51 -21.59
CA GLY A 96 -9.23 18.95 -22.50
C GLY A 96 -9.60 17.48 -22.28
N TYR A 97 -8.95 16.81 -21.32
CA TYR A 97 -9.16 15.43 -20.93
C TYR A 97 -9.51 15.38 -19.44
N GLU A 98 -10.76 15.67 -19.12
CA GLU A 98 -11.32 15.25 -17.83
C GLU A 98 -11.51 13.73 -17.89
N SER A 99 -10.59 12.99 -17.26
CA SER A 99 -10.76 11.56 -17.07
C SER A 99 -12.06 11.32 -16.29
N PRO A 100 -13.00 10.53 -16.83
CA PRO A 100 -14.18 10.10 -16.08
C PRO A 100 -13.74 9.45 -14.77
N GLY A 101 -14.32 9.86 -13.64
CA GLY A 101 -13.93 9.35 -12.31
C GLY A 101 -12.77 10.09 -11.63
N SER A 102 -12.36 11.27 -12.12
CA SER A 102 -11.44 12.12 -11.36
C SER A 102 -12.14 12.89 -10.23
N SER A 103 -11.54 12.88 -9.04
CA SER A 103 -12.04 13.57 -7.84
C SER A 103 -10.91 14.33 -7.16
N LEU A 104 -11.17 15.58 -6.79
CA LEU A 104 -10.22 16.41 -6.04
C LEU A 104 -10.37 16.12 -4.53
N ARG A 105 -9.31 15.60 -3.90
CA ARG A 105 -9.24 15.43 -2.45
C ARG A 105 -8.33 16.48 -1.83
N THR A 106 -8.70 16.94 -0.64
CA THR A 106 -7.95 17.96 0.09
C THR A 106 -7.50 17.38 1.43
N VAL A 107 -6.19 17.43 1.70
CA VAL A 107 -5.60 16.98 2.96
C VAL A 107 -5.03 18.19 3.70
N LYS A 108 -5.55 18.46 4.89
CA LYS A 108 -5.05 19.52 5.77
C LYS A 108 -4.00 18.94 6.72
N ILE A 109 -2.78 19.46 6.66
CA ILE A 109 -1.73 19.12 7.62
C ILE A 109 -1.89 20.06 8.82
N PRO A 110 -1.94 19.55 10.07
CA PRO A 110 -1.90 20.41 11.27
C PRO A 110 -0.68 21.33 11.24
N ASP A 111 -0.90 22.64 11.40
CA ASP A 111 0.14 23.68 11.34
C ASP A 111 0.94 23.73 10.02
N GLY A 112 0.42 23.11 8.95
CA GLY A 112 1.11 22.96 7.67
C GLY A 112 0.28 23.40 6.45
N PRO A 113 0.86 23.31 5.25
CA PRO A 113 0.16 23.63 4.01
C PRO A 113 -0.97 22.63 3.73
N THR A 114 -1.93 23.07 2.92
CA THR A 114 -2.98 22.19 2.42
C THR A 114 -2.48 21.48 1.15
N ILE A 115 -2.63 20.16 1.11
CA ILE A 115 -2.30 19.35 -0.06
C ILE A 115 -3.59 19.08 -0.84
N TYR A 116 -3.58 19.42 -2.12
CA TYR A 116 -4.63 19.08 -3.06
C TYR A 116 -4.18 17.90 -3.90
N LEU A 117 -5.01 16.86 -3.97
CA LEU A 117 -4.75 15.61 -4.67
C LEU A 117 -5.82 15.42 -5.74
N LYS A 118 -5.42 15.37 -7.01
CA LYS A 118 -6.29 14.89 -8.08
C LYS A 118 -6.20 13.38 -8.09
N VAL A 119 -7.27 12.73 -7.65
CA VAL A 119 -7.38 11.29 -7.54
C VAL A 119 -8.22 10.78 -8.70
N VAL A 120 -7.85 9.63 -9.27
CA VAL A 120 -8.58 9.00 -10.38
C VAL A 120 -8.86 7.55 -10.01
N ASP A 121 -10.10 7.12 -10.25
CA ASP A 121 -10.47 5.71 -10.15
C ASP A 121 -9.65 4.90 -11.16
N SER A 122 -8.89 3.93 -10.66
CA SER A 122 -7.96 3.14 -11.46
C SER A 122 -8.03 1.69 -11.01
N PRO A 123 -9.16 0.99 -11.27
CA PRO A 123 -9.33 -0.38 -10.80
C PRO A 123 -8.19 -1.26 -11.30
N ILE A 124 -7.56 -2.02 -10.39
CA ILE A 124 -6.47 -2.92 -10.78
C ILE A 124 -7.12 -4.11 -11.53
N PRO A 125 -6.56 -4.58 -12.66
CA PRO A 125 -7.13 -5.71 -13.40
C PRO A 125 -7.11 -7.00 -12.58
N ALA A 126 -7.96 -7.95 -12.95
CA ALA A 126 -8.00 -9.25 -12.29
C ALA A 126 -6.65 -9.99 -12.39
N PRO A 127 -6.33 -10.88 -11.42
CA PRO A 127 -5.17 -11.76 -11.52
C PRO A 127 -5.21 -12.64 -12.79
N PHE A 128 -4.04 -13.08 -13.24
CA PHE A 128 -3.92 -14.07 -14.31
C PHE A 128 -4.49 -15.43 -13.88
N ASP A 129 -4.88 -16.26 -14.86
CA ASP A 129 -5.36 -17.61 -14.62
C ASP A 129 -4.36 -18.42 -13.78
N GLY A 130 -4.86 -19.03 -12.70
CA GLY A 130 -4.05 -19.79 -11.74
C GLY A 130 -3.31 -18.95 -10.69
N MET A 131 -3.36 -17.61 -10.75
CA MET A 131 -2.80 -16.72 -9.74
C MET A 131 -3.87 -16.31 -8.71
N THR A 132 -3.56 -16.43 -7.42
CA THR A 132 -4.47 -15.95 -6.37
C THR A 132 -4.39 -14.44 -6.23
N GLU A 133 -5.47 -13.80 -5.76
CA GLU A 133 -5.49 -12.35 -5.48
C GLU A 133 -4.36 -11.93 -4.52
N TYR A 134 -4.09 -12.74 -3.48
CA TYR A 134 -2.97 -12.50 -2.56
C TYR A 134 -1.62 -12.51 -3.28
N ALA A 135 -1.36 -13.51 -4.13
CA ALA A 135 -0.12 -13.62 -4.88
C ALA A 135 0.05 -12.45 -5.85
N TYR A 136 -1.04 -12.06 -6.51
CA TYR A 136 -1.08 -10.93 -7.42
C TYR A 136 -0.80 -9.61 -6.69
N ALA A 137 -1.47 -9.34 -5.57
CA ALA A 137 -1.20 -8.16 -4.74
C ALA A 137 0.26 -8.13 -4.26
N ARG A 138 0.80 -9.26 -3.80
CA ARG A 138 2.20 -9.37 -3.37
C ARG A 138 3.18 -9.09 -4.52
N MET A 139 2.87 -9.52 -5.74
CA MET A 139 3.68 -9.22 -6.92
C MET A 139 3.69 -7.72 -7.23
N LEU A 140 2.54 -7.06 -7.15
CA LEU A 140 2.40 -5.63 -7.42
C LEU A 140 3.06 -4.77 -6.34
N PHE A 141 2.67 -4.98 -5.08
CA PHE A 141 2.93 -4.06 -3.95
C PHE A 141 3.86 -4.62 -2.88
N GLY A 142 4.18 -5.91 -2.91
CA GLY A 142 5.05 -6.52 -1.92
C GLY A 142 6.46 -5.93 -1.95
N ARG A 143 7.18 -6.02 -0.82
CA ARG A 143 8.61 -5.71 -0.77
C ARG A 143 9.36 -6.61 -1.74
N LYS A 144 10.04 -6.00 -2.71
CA LYS A 144 10.88 -6.67 -3.70
C LYS A 144 12.33 -6.60 -3.25
N LYS A 145 13.16 -7.54 -3.69
CA LYS A 145 14.62 -7.43 -3.58
C LYS A 145 15.15 -7.07 -4.95
N CYS A 146 16.03 -6.08 -5.02
CA CYS A 146 16.67 -5.74 -6.28
C CYS A 146 17.57 -6.90 -6.73
N ASP A 147 17.43 -7.40 -7.95
CA ASP A 147 18.25 -8.50 -8.46
C ASP A 147 19.72 -8.11 -8.65
N ILE A 148 20.00 -6.82 -8.79
CA ILE A 148 21.36 -6.28 -8.94
C ILE A 148 22.03 -6.07 -7.58
N CYS A 149 21.44 -5.23 -6.71
CA CYS A 149 22.09 -4.84 -5.45
C CYS A 149 21.59 -5.60 -4.21
N ARG A 150 20.59 -6.49 -4.37
CA ARG A 150 19.94 -7.29 -3.31
C ARG A 150 19.26 -6.50 -2.19
N LYS A 151 19.29 -5.17 -2.23
CA LYS A 151 18.56 -4.31 -1.29
C LYS A 151 17.06 -4.48 -1.47
N GLY A 152 16.33 -4.47 -0.36
CA GLY A 152 14.87 -4.42 -0.38
C GLY A 152 14.41 -3.06 -0.89
N TYR A 153 13.41 -3.04 -1.76
CA TYR A 153 12.79 -1.81 -2.24
C TYR A 153 11.26 -1.98 -2.36
N SER A 154 10.56 -0.86 -2.29
CA SER A 154 9.15 -0.73 -2.59
C SER A 154 9.01 0.11 -3.85
N GLY A 155 8.27 -0.37 -4.84
CA GLY A 155 8.08 0.34 -6.10
C GLY A 155 7.47 -0.53 -7.18
N GLU A 156 7.15 0.12 -8.30
CA GLU A 156 6.60 -0.52 -9.48
C GLU A 156 7.56 -1.59 -10.02
N PRO A 157 7.04 -2.72 -10.53
CA PRO A 157 7.87 -3.68 -11.25
C PRO A 157 8.46 -2.98 -12.49
N TRP A 158 9.74 -3.22 -12.78
CA TRP A 158 10.39 -2.64 -13.97
C TRP A 158 9.74 -3.10 -15.27
N SER A 159 9.23 -4.33 -15.28
CA SER A 159 8.41 -4.89 -16.36
C SER A 159 7.44 -5.92 -15.77
N PHE A 160 6.24 -6.02 -16.33
CA PHE A 160 5.29 -7.09 -16.00
C PHE A 160 5.62 -8.40 -16.73
N SER A 161 6.32 -8.32 -17.86
CA SER A 161 6.70 -9.48 -18.67
C SER A 161 7.95 -10.18 -18.14
N VAL A 162 8.74 -9.49 -17.32
CA VAL A 162 10.02 -9.99 -16.82
C VAL A 162 9.98 -9.98 -15.30
N LEU A 163 10.17 -11.15 -14.67
CA LEU A 163 10.28 -11.33 -13.21
C LEU A 163 11.52 -10.66 -12.58
N PHE A 164 12.14 -9.71 -13.27
CA PHE A 164 13.28 -8.93 -12.78
C PHE A 164 12.80 -7.74 -11.95
N SER A 165 13.24 -7.70 -10.70
CA SER A 165 13.01 -6.61 -9.77
C SER A 165 14.26 -5.71 -9.70
N ILE A 166 14.18 -4.47 -10.19
CA ILE A 166 15.29 -3.52 -10.18
C ILE A 166 14.88 -2.27 -9.40
N CYS A 167 15.70 -1.84 -8.42
CA CYS A 167 15.43 -0.60 -7.68
C CYS A 167 15.80 0.65 -8.51
N SER A 168 15.19 1.78 -8.17
CA SER A 168 15.43 3.09 -8.80
C SER A 168 16.92 3.46 -8.84
N ASP A 169 17.67 3.20 -7.77
CA ASP A 169 19.11 3.49 -7.73
C ASP A 169 19.89 2.73 -8.81
N CYS A 170 19.56 1.46 -9.03
CA CYS A 170 20.24 0.64 -10.04
C CYS A 170 19.80 1.01 -11.46
N ILE A 171 18.54 1.43 -11.63
CA ILE A 171 18.05 1.98 -12.91
C ILE A 171 18.82 3.26 -13.25
N ASN A 172 18.96 4.18 -12.29
CA ASN A 172 19.62 5.46 -12.51
C ASN A 172 21.13 5.30 -12.75
N LYS A 173 21.78 4.36 -12.07
CA LYS A 173 23.19 4.04 -12.32
C LYS A 173 23.44 3.57 -13.76
N LYS A 174 22.51 2.83 -14.37
CA LYS A 174 22.62 2.41 -15.78
C LYS A 174 22.45 3.56 -16.78
N LYS A 175 21.82 4.66 -16.38
CA LYS A 175 21.61 5.84 -17.24
C LYS A 175 22.79 6.81 -17.24
N SER A 176 23.75 6.64 -16.32
CA SER A 176 25.03 7.35 -16.36
C SER A 176 25.92 6.70 -17.41
N PRO A 177 26.30 7.40 -18.49
CA PRO A 177 27.31 6.91 -19.43
C PRO A 177 28.67 6.73 -18.75
#